data_AF-A0A952UTK5-F1
#
_entry.id   AF-A0A952UTK5-F1
#
_cell.length_a   1.000
_cell.length_b   1.000
_cell.length_c   1.000
_cell.angle_alpha   90.00
_cell.angle_beta   90.00
_cell.angle_gamma   90.00
#
_symmetry.space_group_name_H-M   'P 1'
#
loop_
_entity.id
_entity.type
_entity.pdbx_description
1 polymer ?
#
loop_
_entity_poly.entity_id
_entity_poly.type
_entity_poly.pdbx_seq_one_letter_code
_entity_poly.pdbx_strand_id
1 'polypeptide(L)'
;MPSSSDPDDTQPDVSAPADPGAPADRSPAPRPAPDKPRGARLRLPMLGRHPRDPPPQDRMKGISIAAFVQWYATSGDPERLRAVIGRLRPEHQALLAPERPSAGIIASTWYPSALVHELLDGLTEGLSERELDDLAERGEGAIMDATLHGTHRLFFRMLVTPERYARYSQALWGRFFDSGRVESWVDGRTVSNRVSGWRGYHCFICKMNREALRIIHQAMGEEVLGVDAGDCRAAGALSCVTHVRLAPRR
;
A
#
# COMPACT_ATOMS: atom_id res chain seq x y z
N MET A 1 -63.35 -36.19 36.93
CA MET A 1 -62.83 -34.84 36.64
C MET A 1 -62.35 -34.80 35.20
N PRO A 2 -63.13 -34.18 34.30
CA PRO A 2 -62.68 -33.86 32.95
C PRO A 2 -62.89 -32.38 32.60
N SER A 3 -61.95 -31.79 31.83
CA SER A 3 -62.12 -30.68 30.86
C SER A 3 -60.71 -30.20 30.51
N SER A 4 -60.10 -30.59 29.38
CA SER A 4 -60.32 -30.18 27.98
C SER A 4 -59.67 -28.82 27.62
N SER A 5 -58.94 -28.85 26.48
CA SER A 5 -58.68 -27.76 25.52
C SER A 5 -57.82 -26.57 25.97
N ASP A 6 -56.96 -25.95 25.18
CA ASP A 6 -56.37 -26.14 23.85
C ASP A 6 -55.18 -25.13 23.74
N PRO A 7 -54.28 -25.25 22.76
CA PRO A 7 -53.16 -24.33 22.53
C PRO A 7 -53.59 -23.14 21.65
N ASP A 8 -53.14 -21.93 21.99
CA ASP A 8 -53.40 -20.72 21.20
C ASP A 8 -52.18 -20.38 20.33
N ASP A 9 -52.33 -20.67 19.05
CA ASP A 9 -51.43 -20.37 17.95
C ASP A 9 -51.87 -19.03 17.35
N THR A 10 -51.14 -17.94 17.61
CA THR A 10 -51.45 -16.64 17.01
C THR A 10 -50.34 -16.21 16.05
N GLN A 11 -50.56 -16.51 14.77
CA GLN A 11 -49.87 -15.86 13.65
C GLN A 11 -50.45 -14.45 13.44
N PRO A 12 -49.62 -13.43 13.16
CA PRO A 12 -50.09 -12.19 12.56
C PRO A 12 -50.09 -12.30 11.02
N ASP A 13 -51.30 -12.25 10.47
CA ASP A 13 -51.62 -11.95 9.07
C ASP A 13 -51.33 -10.47 8.79
N VAL A 14 -50.46 -10.20 7.82
CA VAL A 14 -50.19 -8.85 7.29
C VAL A 14 -50.50 -8.87 5.80
N SER A 15 -51.78 -8.76 5.50
CA SER A 15 -52.30 -8.41 4.18
C SER A 15 -51.97 -6.95 3.86
N ALA A 16 -51.17 -6.72 2.82
CA ALA A 16 -50.87 -5.40 2.25
C ALA A 16 -51.80 -5.09 1.06
N PRO A 17 -52.18 -3.82 0.83
CA PRO A 17 -53.07 -3.43 -0.25
C PRO A 17 -52.37 -3.40 -1.62
N ALA A 18 -53.13 -3.74 -2.66
CA ALA A 18 -52.75 -3.66 -4.06
C ALA A 18 -52.59 -2.21 -4.53
N ASP A 19 -51.46 -1.93 -5.20
CA ASP A 19 -51.09 -0.64 -5.75
C ASP A 19 -51.35 -0.63 -7.28
N PRO A 20 -52.17 0.29 -7.82
CA PRO A 20 -52.42 0.41 -9.26
C PRO A 20 -51.55 1.50 -9.86
N GLY A 21 -50.60 1.14 -10.74
CA GLY A 21 -49.99 2.12 -11.65
C GLY A 21 -48.56 1.82 -12.05
N ALA A 22 -48.37 0.95 -13.04
CA ALA A 22 -47.10 0.79 -13.73
C ALA A 22 -46.89 1.93 -14.76
N PRO A 23 -45.80 2.72 -14.68
CA PRO A 23 -45.30 3.46 -15.83
C PRO A 23 -44.37 2.56 -16.67
N ALA A 24 -44.49 2.73 -17.99
CA ALA A 24 -43.82 1.97 -19.02
C ALA A 24 -42.28 1.90 -18.85
N ASP A 25 -41.80 0.68 -19.06
CA ASP A 25 -40.42 0.26 -19.26
C ASP A 25 -39.71 1.12 -20.32
N ARG A 26 -38.76 1.95 -19.86
CA ARG A 26 -37.74 2.55 -20.71
C ARG A 26 -36.40 1.98 -20.28
N SER A 27 -36.04 0.86 -20.90
CA SER A 27 -34.67 0.33 -20.89
C SER A 27 -33.67 1.45 -21.23
N PRO A 28 -32.72 1.79 -20.34
CA PRO A 28 -31.64 2.70 -20.68
C PRO A 28 -30.71 2.03 -21.70
N ALA A 29 -30.41 2.73 -22.78
CA ALA A 29 -29.44 2.29 -23.77
C ALA A 29 -28.09 1.93 -23.10
N PRO A 30 -27.39 0.90 -23.58
CA PRO A 30 -26.10 0.49 -23.03
C PRO A 30 -25.11 1.65 -23.09
N ARG A 31 -24.53 2.01 -21.94
CA ARG A 31 -23.41 2.94 -21.89
C ARG A 31 -22.24 2.36 -22.71
N PRO A 32 -21.58 3.13 -23.58
CA PRO A 32 -20.38 2.68 -24.25
C PRO A 32 -19.32 2.31 -23.20
N ALA A 33 -18.70 1.14 -23.38
CA ALA A 33 -17.61 0.69 -22.54
C ALA A 33 -16.47 1.72 -22.55
N PRO A 34 -15.86 2.04 -21.41
CA PRO A 34 -14.67 2.89 -21.41
C PRO A 34 -13.57 2.19 -22.22
N ASP A 35 -13.05 2.91 -23.20
CA ASP A 35 -11.91 2.47 -24.01
C ASP A 35 -10.77 2.02 -23.07
N LYS A 36 -10.39 0.74 -23.16
CA LYS A 36 -9.19 0.24 -22.50
C LYS A 36 -7.99 0.96 -23.12
N PRO A 37 -7.20 1.76 -22.37
CA PRO A 37 -5.99 2.33 -22.90
C PRO A 37 -5.02 1.19 -23.22
N ARG A 38 -4.83 0.93 -24.51
CA ARG A 38 -3.80 0.04 -25.03
C ARG A 38 -2.43 0.64 -24.68
N GLY A 39 -1.71 -0.04 -23.79
CA GLY A 39 -0.25 -0.10 -23.75
C GLY A 39 0.51 1.21 -24.00
N ALA A 40 0.26 2.24 -23.20
CA ALA A 40 1.22 3.33 -23.09
C ALA A 40 2.41 2.83 -22.27
N ARG A 41 3.53 2.54 -22.93
CA ARG A 41 4.82 2.42 -22.25
C ARG A 41 5.09 3.78 -21.58
N LEU A 42 4.83 3.86 -20.28
CA LEU A 42 5.20 4.99 -19.44
C LEU A 42 6.74 5.11 -19.49
N ARG A 43 7.24 5.96 -20.38
CA ARG A 43 8.58 6.51 -20.23
C ARG A 43 8.49 7.43 -19.02
N LEU A 44 9.02 6.99 -17.88
CA LEU A 44 9.25 7.85 -16.74
C LEU A 44 10.02 9.10 -17.24
N PRO A 45 9.48 10.31 -17.09
CA PRO A 45 10.27 11.50 -17.36
C PRO A 45 11.50 11.45 -16.44
N MET A 46 12.68 11.60 -17.05
CA MET A 46 13.96 11.76 -16.37
C MET A 46 13.79 12.70 -15.18
N LEU A 47 14.24 12.23 -14.01
CA LEU A 47 14.22 12.92 -12.71
C LEU A 47 14.75 14.37 -12.85
N GLY A 48 13.84 15.31 -13.06
CA GLY A 48 14.13 16.74 -13.01
C GLY A 48 14.29 17.16 -11.55
N ARG A 49 15.44 17.73 -11.20
CA ARG A 49 15.66 18.39 -9.90
C ARG A 49 14.59 19.46 -9.69
N HIS A 50 13.64 19.20 -8.78
CA HIS A 50 12.66 20.21 -8.34
C HIS A 50 13.35 21.34 -7.53
N PRO A 51 12.84 22.59 -7.61
CA PRO A 51 13.32 23.73 -6.81
C PRO A 51 13.22 23.46 -5.30
N ARG A 52 14.23 23.92 -4.53
CA ARG A 52 14.36 23.71 -3.08
C ARG A 52 13.51 24.70 -2.28
N ASP A 53 12.24 24.38 -2.07
CA ASP A 53 11.52 24.87 -0.88
C ASP A 53 12.10 24.19 0.38
N PRO A 54 12.11 24.83 1.57
CA PRO A 54 12.47 24.15 2.81
C PRO A 54 11.51 22.97 3.00
N PRO A 55 12.00 21.72 3.05
CA PRO A 55 11.13 20.58 2.96
C PRO A 55 10.25 20.51 4.22
N PRO A 56 8.93 20.32 4.07
CA PRO A 56 8.09 19.92 5.20
C PRO A 56 8.74 18.72 5.90
N GLN A 57 8.81 18.74 7.23
CA GLN A 57 9.47 17.71 8.03
C GLN A 57 8.61 16.43 8.10
N ASP A 58 8.32 15.83 6.95
CA ASP A 58 7.70 14.51 6.91
C ASP A 58 8.73 13.47 7.29
N ARG A 59 8.31 12.49 8.07
CA ARG A 59 9.19 11.47 8.62
C ARG A 59 8.66 10.09 8.33
N MET A 60 9.61 9.18 8.26
CA MET A 60 9.38 7.74 8.15
C MET A 60 9.89 7.04 9.39
N LYS A 61 9.18 6.00 9.82
CA LYS A 61 9.60 5.17 10.94
C LYS A 61 10.84 4.36 10.56
N GLY A 62 11.82 4.32 11.45
CA GLY A 62 13.11 3.66 11.24
C GLY A 62 13.00 2.16 10.96
N ILE A 63 11.91 1.50 11.37
CA ILE A 63 11.75 0.05 11.21
C ILE A 63 11.83 -0.40 9.73
N SER A 64 11.15 0.30 8.82
CA SER A 64 11.20 -0.03 7.39
C SER A 64 12.55 0.31 6.77
N ILE A 65 13.13 1.45 7.17
CA ILE A 65 14.43 1.90 6.66
C ILE A 65 15.53 0.92 7.10
N ALA A 66 15.54 0.53 8.39
CA ALA A 66 16.51 -0.39 8.94
C ALA A 66 16.44 -1.76 8.26
N ALA A 67 15.22 -2.32 8.10
CA ALA A 67 15.03 -3.60 7.44
C ALA A 67 15.52 -3.59 5.99
N PHE A 68 15.18 -2.54 5.23
CA PHE A 68 15.64 -2.40 3.85
C PHE A 68 17.16 -2.24 3.76
N VAL A 69 17.76 -1.36 4.56
CA VAL A 69 19.20 -1.11 4.56
C VAL A 69 19.97 -2.37 4.96
N GLN A 70 19.49 -3.09 5.98
CA GLN A 70 20.08 -4.36 6.39
C GLN A 70 20.04 -5.38 5.26
N TRP A 71 18.89 -5.56 4.62
CA TRP A 71 18.73 -6.50 3.51
C TRP A 71 19.60 -6.11 2.31
N TYR A 72 19.67 -4.83 1.96
CA TYR A 72 20.48 -4.35 0.85
C TYR A 72 21.97 -4.55 1.12
N ALA A 73 22.42 -4.33 2.36
CA ALA A 73 23.80 -4.56 2.77
C ALA A 73 24.21 -6.04 2.68
N THR A 74 23.29 -6.99 2.89
CA THR A 74 23.61 -8.42 2.88
C THR A 74 23.36 -9.10 1.53
N SER A 75 22.34 -8.66 0.80
CA SER A 75 21.81 -9.38 -0.37
C SER A 75 21.88 -8.56 -1.67
N GLY A 76 22.12 -7.25 -1.55
CA GLY A 76 22.24 -6.32 -2.66
C GLY A 76 23.70 -6.00 -2.95
N ASP A 77 24.01 -4.71 -2.98
CA ASP A 77 25.33 -4.18 -3.27
C ASP A 77 25.87 -3.37 -2.06
N PRO A 78 26.61 -4.01 -1.13
CA PRO A 78 27.13 -3.32 0.05
C PRO A 78 28.13 -2.20 -0.28
N GLU A 79 28.84 -2.28 -1.41
CA GLU A 79 29.77 -1.23 -1.84
C GLU A 79 29.01 0.00 -2.30
N ARG A 80 27.96 -0.20 -3.12
CA ARG A 80 27.08 0.87 -3.53
C ARG A 80 26.39 1.53 -2.33
N LEU A 81 25.90 0.76 -1.36
CA LEU A 81 25.31 1.32 -0.14
C LEU A 81 26.30 2.23 0.61
N ARG A 82 27.53 1.76 0.82
CA ARG A 82 28.59 2.58 1.45
C ARG A 82 28.90 3.84 0.64
N ALA A 83 29.02 3.71 -0.68
CA ALA A 83 29.29 4.83 -1.58
C ALA A 83 28.14 5.85 -1.62
N VAL A 84 26.89 5.40 -1.51
CA VAL A 84 25.73 6.29 -1.41
C VAL A 84 25.74 7.02 -0.07
N ILE A 85 25.95 6.31 1.04
CA ILE A 85 26.00 6.94 2.38
C ILE A 85 27.10 8.01 2.43
N GLY A 86 28.29 7.74 1.89
CA GLY A 86 29.38 8.71 1.84
C GLY A 86 29.12 9.95 0.96
N ARG A 87 28.10 9.92 0.10
CA ARG A 87 27.68 11.03 -0.78
C ARG A 87 26.45 11.80 -0.26
N LEU A 88 25.82 11.36 0.83
CA LEU A 88 24.67 12.05 1.42
C LEU A 88 25.07 13.45 1.91
N ARG A 89 24.08 14.32 2.15
CA ARG A 89 24.37 15.60 2.81
C ARG A 89 24.94 15.40 4.22
N PRO A 90 25.83 16.27 4.73
CA PRO A 90 26.45 16.10 6.05
C PRO A 90 25.44 15.88 7.19
N GLU A 91 24.33 16.62 7.17
CA GLU A 91 23.26 16.49 8.17
C GLU A 91 22.56 15.12 8.14
N HIS A 92 22.54 14.47 6.97
CA HIS A 92 21.97 13.13 6.77
C HIS A 92 22.98 12.04 7.12
N GLN A 93 24.26 12.23 6.77
CA GLN A 93 25.34 11.33 7.17
C GLN A 93 25.44 11.21 8.69
N ALA A 94 25.28 12.32 9.43
CA ALA A 94 25.32 12.33 10.88
C ALA A 94 24.22 11.49 11.56
N LEU A 95 23.17 11.11 10.83
CA LEU A 95 22.09 10.24 11.33
C LEU A 95 22.39 8.75 11.11
N LEU A 96 23.48 8.41 10.43
CA LEU A 96 23.87 7.06 10.06
C LEU A 96 25.24 6.69 10.64
N ALA A 97 25.45 5.39 10.83
CA ALA A 97 26.70 4.78 11.27
C ALA A 97 26.98 3.57 10.35
N PRO A 98 27.63 3.77 9.18
CA PRO A 98 27.76 2.75 8.12
C PRO A 98 28.39 1.42 8.57
N GLU A 99 29.22 1.47 9.60
CA GLU A 99 29.90 0.32 10.19
C GLU A 99 29.01 -0.54 11.09
N ARG A 100 27.83 -0.04 11.46
CA ARG A 100 26.87 -0.74 12.31
C ARG A 100 25.82 -1.48 11.46
N PRO A 101 25.20 -2.54 12.00
CA PRO A 101 24.03 -3.15 11.36
C PRO A 101 22.98 -2.11 11.00
N SER A 102 22.32 -2.28 9.86
CA SER A 102 21.33 -1.32 9.32
C SER A 102 21.85 0.11 9.21
N ALA A 103 23.17 0.31 9.05
CA ALA A 103 23.83 1.61 9.10
C ALA A 103 23.47 2.43 10.36
N GLY A 104 23.24 1.77 11.51
CA GLY A 104 22.92 2.42 12.78
C GLY A 104 21.48 2.95 12.89
N ILE A 105 20.60 2.64 11.94
CA ILE A 105 19.20 3.07 11.99
C ILE A 105 18.47 2.38 13.14
N ILE A 106 17.80 3.17 13.98
CA ILE A 106 17.03 2.71 15.13
C ILE A 106 15.57 2.54 14.72
N ALA A 107 15.05 1.32 14.80
CA ALA A 107 13.70 0.97 14.32
C ALA A 107 12.56 1.84 14.91
N SER A 108 12.67 2.24 16.17
CA SER A 108 11.65 3.03 16.87
C SER A 108 11.74 4.54 16.61
N THR A 109 12.80 5.03 15.96
CA THR A 109 13.03 6.47 15.72
C THR A 109 12.33 6.93 14.44
N TRP A 110 11.93 8.20 14.38
CA TRP A 110 11.42 8.84 13.17
C TRP A 110 12.55 9.55 12.44
N TYR A 111 12.72 9.28 11.16
CA TYR A 111 13.77 9.84 10.31
C TYR A 111 13.19 10.80 9.27
N PRO A 112 13.88 11.90 8.91
CA PRO A 112 13.43 12.79 7.84
C PRO A 112 13.26 12.01 6.53
N SER A 113 12.14 12.21 5.84
CA SER A 113 11.89 11.56 4.54
C SER A 113 12.97 11.93 3.52
N ALA A 114 13.52 13.14 3.60
CA ALA A 114 14.61 13.60 2.73
C ALA A 114 15.89 12.73 2.85
N LEU A 115 16.21 12.21 4.05
CA LEU A 115 17.30 11.25 4.22
C LEU A 115 17.02 9.96 3.44
N VAL A 116 15.79 9.45 3.59
CA VAL A 116 15.37 8.21 2.92
C VAL A 116 15.34 8.40 1.41
N HIS A 117 14.89 9.55 0.93
CA HIS A 117 14.87 9.90 -0.50
C HIS A 117 16.27 9.90 -1.08
N GLU A 118 17.23 10.62 -0.48
CA GLU A 118 18.61 10.64 -0.98
C GLU A 118 19.28 9.27 -0.99
N LEU A 119 19.01 8.47 0.04
CA LEU A 119 19.49 7.09 0.09
C LEU A 119 18.92 6.27 -1.08
N LEU A 120 17.60 6.32 -1.28
CA LEU A 120 16.94 5.56 -2.35
C LEU A 120 17.31 6.07 -3.74
N ASP A 121 17.41 7.39 -3.95
CA ASP A 121 17.88 7.97 -5.21
C ASP A 121 19.28 7.44 -5.56
N GLY A 122 20.22 7.43 -4.62
CA GLY A 122 21.56 6.89 -4.86
C GLY A 122 21.58 5.37 -5.11
N LEU A 123 20.73 4.61 -4.42
CA LEU A 123 20.60 3.16 -4.60
C LEU A 123 19.87 2.76 -5.89
N THR A 124 19.06 3.66 -6.45
CA THR A 124 18.27 3.41 -7.65
C THR A 124 18.81 4.08 -8.92
N GLU A 125 19.77 4.99 -8.78
CA GLU A 125 20.47 5.67 -9.89
C GLU A 125 20.95 4.67 -10.96
N GLY A 126 20.59 4.90 -12.22
CA GLY A 126 21.04 4.08 -13.35
C GLY A 126 20.38 2.70 -13.48
N LEU A 127 19.50 2.30 -12.57
CA LEU A 127 18.73 1.07 -12.72
C LEU A 127 17.65 1.22 -13.80
N SER A 128 17.45 0.16 -14.59
CA SER A 128 16.32 0.04 -15.50
C SER A 128 15.01 -0.18 -14.75
N GLU A 129 13.87 0.04 -15.42
CA GLU A 129 12.55 -0.12 -14.80
C GLU A 129 12.32 -1.53 -14.24
N ARG A 130 12.82 -2.56 -14.93
CA ARG A 130 12.78 -3.94 -14.47
C ARG A 130 13.61 -4.14 -13.21
N GLU A 131 14.83 -3.59 -13.16
CA GLU A 131 15.68 -3.68 -11.97
C GLU A 131 15.06 -2.93 -10.79
N LEU A 132 14.36 -1.82 -11.04
CA LEU A 132 13.59 -1.12 -10.01
C LEU A 132 12.41 -1.95 -9.50
N ASP A 133 11.68 -2.63 -10.38
CA ASP A 133 10.61 -3.57 -9.98
C ASP A 133 11.18 -4.71 -9.13
N ASP A 134 12.25 -5.36 -9.59
CA ASP A 134 12.90 -6.46 -8.87
C ASP A 134 13.50 -6.00 -7.52
N LEU A 135 13.99 -4.77 -7.43
CA LEU A 135 14.49 -4.18 -6.18
C LEU A 135 13.34 -3.85 -5.22
N ALA A 136 12.23 -3.30 -5.72
CA ALA A 136 11.07 -2.97 -4.91
C ALA A 136 10.40 -4.23 -4.35
N GLU A 137 10.22 -5.29 -5.16
CA GLU A 137 9.64 -6.56 -4.73
C GLU A 137 10.48 -7.20 -3.62
N ARG A 138 11.77 -7.38 -3.84
CA ARG A 138 12.65 -8.05 -2.86
C ARG A 138 12.87 -7.20 -1.61
N GLY A 139 13.05 -5.89 -1.78
CA GLY A 139 13.24 -4.96 -0.67
C GLY A 139 12.02 -4.86 0.23
N GLU A 140 10.83 -4.78 -0.37
CA GLU A 140 9.58 -4.77 0.39
C GLU A 140 9.30 -6.13 1.03
N GLY A 141 9.62 -7.24 0.36
CA GLY A 141 9.59 -8.58 0.96
C GLY A 141 10.41 -8.64 2.25
N ALA A 142 11.63 -8.12 2.23
CA ALA A 142 12.48 -8.08 3.41
C ALA A 142 11.93 -7.17 4.53
N ILE A 143 11.35 -6.01 4.19
CA ILE A 143 10.65 -5.15 5.16
C ILE A 143 9.48 -5.89 5.78
N MET A 144 8.67 -6.57 4.98
CA MET A 144 7.50 -7.31 5.44
C MET A 144 7.90 -8.49 6.33
N ASP A 145 8.94 -9.24 5.97
CA ASP A 145 9.46 -10.30 6.83
C ASP A 145 9.97 -9.74 8.16
N ALA A 146 10.66 -8.59 8.17
CA ALA A 146 11.13 -7.96 9.39
C ALA A 146 10.01 -7.35 10.25
N THR A 147 8.89 -6.90 9.65
CA THR A 147 7.79 -6.22 10.37
C THR A 147 6.66 -7.15 10.77
N LEU A 148 6.43 -8.23 10.01
CA LEU A 148 5.34 -9.19 10.24
C LEU A 148 5.83 -10.50 10.87
N HIS A 149 7.08 -10.64 11.30
CA HIS A 149 7.60 -11.92 11.81
C HIS A 149 6.86 -12.46 13.06
N GLY A 150 7.00 -13.77 13.27
CA GLY A 150 6.60 -14.46 14.51
C GLY A 150 5.09 -14.59 14.67
N THR A 151 4.60 -14.37 15.89
CA THR A 151 3.17 -14.48 16.24
C THR A 151 2.32 -13.49 15.44
N HIS A 152 2.87 -12.34 15.05
CA HIS A 152 2.16 -11.33 14.26
C HIS A 152 1.73 -11.86 12.88
N ARG A 153 2.55 -12.67 12.19
CA ARG A 153 2.19 -13.30 10.91
C ARG A 153 0.99 -14.22 11.04
N LEU A 154 1.01 -15.04 12.09
CA LEU A 154 -0.06 -16.00 12.36
C LEU A 154 -1.37 -15.29 12.69
N PHE A 155 -1.32 -14.24 13.52
CA PHE A 155 -2.49 -13.40 13.79
C PHE A 155 -2.97 -12.64 12.56
N PHE A 156 -2.06 -12.14 11.71
CA PHE A 156 -2.43 -11.48 10.45
C PHE A 156 -3.23 -12.43 9.57
N ARG A 157 -2.73 -13.66 9.37
CA ARG A 157 -3.40 -14.68 8.54
C ARG A 157 -4.76 -15.10 9.10
N MET A 158 -4.90 -15.23 10.42
CA MET A 158 -6.15 -15.71 11.02
C MET A 158 -7.20 -14.62 11.19
N LEU A 159 -6.78 -13.37 11.39
CA LEU A 159 -7.67 -12.31 11.85
C LEU A 159 -7.83 -11.16 10.85
N VAL A 160 -7.01 -11.05 9.81
CA VAL A 160 -7.09 -9.92 8.88
C VAL A 160 -7.70 -10.36 7.56
N THR A 161 -8.87 -9.81 7.25
CA THR A 161 -9.51 -9.91 5.93
C THR A 161 -9.23 -8.63 5.12
N PRO A 162 -9.41 -8.64 3.79
CA PRO A 162 -9.32 -7.43 2.97
C PRO A 162 -10.17 -6.25 3.48
N GLU A 163 -11.39 -6.51 3.95
CA GLU A 163 -12.30 -5.49 4.47
C GLU A 163 -11.79 -4.91 5.79
N ARG A 164 -11.24 -5.77 6.66
CA ARG A 164 -10.63 -5.33 7.92
C ARG A 164 -9.38 -4.51 7.65
N TYR A 165 -8.51 -4.95 6.74
CA TYR A 165 -7.38 -4.16 6.28
C TYR A 165 -7.84 -2.80 5.76
N ALA A 166 -8.87 -2.78 4.91
CA ALA A 166 -9.37 -1.54 4.33
C ALA A 166 -9.79 -0.54 5.41
N ARG A 167 -10.55 -1.01 6.41
CA ARG A 167 -11.01 -0.22 7.56
C ARG A 167 -9.87 0.36 8.40
N TYR A 168 -8.74 -0.35 8.55
CA TYR A 168 -7.64 0.04 9.43
C TYR A 168 -6.40 0.57 8.68
N SER A 169 -6.49 0.73 7.37
CA SER A 169 -5.38 1.13 6.49
C SER A 169 -4.69 2.43 6.94
N GLN A 170 -5.44 3.47 7.32
CA GLN A 170 -4.88 4.72 7.85
C GLN A 170 -4.09 4.52 9.15
N ALA A 171 -4.60 3.68 10.07
CA ALA A 171 -3.92 3.43 11.33
C ALA A 171 -2.60 2.68 11.11
N LEU A 172 -2.58 1.74 10.16
CA LEU A 172 -1.35 1.06 9.74
C LEU A 172 -0.37 2.04 9.09
N TRP A 173 -0.86 2.90 8.19
CA TRP A 173 -0.05 3.94 7.55
C TRP A 173 0.67 4.84 8.56
N GLY A 174 -0.07 5.30 9.58
CA GLY A 174 0.46 6.14 10.66
C GLY A 174 1.57 5.50 11.50
N ARG A 175 1.79 4.17 11.40
CA ARG A 175 2.93 3.49 12.05
C ARG A 175 4.23 3.67 11.30
N PHE A 176 4.16 3.94 9.99
CA PHE A 176 5.33 4.01 9.11
C PHE A 176 5.58 5.43 8.59
N PHE A 177 4.54 6.24 8.44
CA PHE A 177 4.61 7.60 7.90
C PHE A 177 3.84 8.56 8.82
N ASP A 178 4.33 9.80 8.98
CA ASP A 178 3.65 10.84 9.77
C ASP A 178 2.83 11.84 8.94
N SER A 179 2.78 11.63 7.61
CA SER A 179 1.98 12.42 6.68
C SER A 179 1.28 11.53 5.67
N GLY A 180 0.26 12.06 5.01
CA GLY A 180 -0.56 11.33 4.05
C GLY A 180 -1.83 10.75 4.66
N ARG A 181 -2.86 10.68 3.84
CA ARG A 181 -4.14 10.07 4.13
C ARG A 181 -4.32 8.85 3.24
N VAL A 182 -4.65 7.73 3.85
CA VAL A 182 -4.88 6.45 3.22
C VAL A 182 -6.34 6.08 3.34
N GLU A 183 -6.95 5.84 2.19
CA GLU A 183 -8.32 5.35 2.08
C GLU A 183 -8.29 4.04 1.31
N SER A 184 -8.78 2.98 1.93
CA SER A 184 -8.91 1.68 1.28
C SER A 184 -10.37 1.28 1.20
N TRP A 185 -10.73 0.60 0.12
CA TRP A 185 -12.05 0.01 -0.05
C TRP A 185 -11.96 -1.31 -0.81
N VAL A 186 -13.00 -2.12 -0.69
CA VAL A 186 -13.13 -3.41 -1.38
C VAL A 186 -14.34 -3.32 -2.29
N ASP A 187 -14.14 -3.64 -3.57
CA ASP A 187 -15.19 -3.75 -4.58
C ASP A 187 -15.10 -5.14 -5.22
N GLY A 188 -16.00 -6.03 -4.81
CA GLY A 188 -15.95 -7.46 -5.18
C GLY A 188 -14.63 -8.12 -4.77
N ARG A 189 -13.82 -8.49 -5.77
CA ARG A 189 -12.48 -9.09 -5.59
C ARG A 189 -11.34 -8.13 -5.90
N THR A 190 -11.62 -6.82 -5.92
CA THR A 190 -10.61 -5.78 -6.07
C THR A 190 -10.50 -4.98 -4.79
N VAL A 191 -9.31 -4.95 -4.21
CA VAL A 191 -8.98 -4.06 -3.08
C VAL A 191 -8.28 -2.84 -3.64
N SER A 192 -8.79 -1.66 -3.34
CA SER A 192 -8.20 -0.41 -3.80
C SER A 192 -7.68 0.40 -2.62
N ASN A 193 -6.55 1.07 -2.81
CA ASN A 193 -5.91 1.93 -1.83
C ASN A 193 -5.57 3.28 -2.49
N ARG A 194 -6.01 4.38 -1.89
CA ARG A 194 -5.66 5.74 -2.29
C ARG A 194 -4.82 6.39 -1.20
N VAL A 195 -3.65 6.89 -1.59
CA VAL A 195 -2.79 7.73 -0.75
C VAL A 195 -2.82 9.16 -1.27
N SER A 196 -3.30 10.11 -0.45
CA SER A 196 -3.35 11.54 -0.77
C SER A 196 -2.62 12.37 0.27
N GLY A 197 -2.21 13.60 -0.06
CA GLY A 197 -1.57 14.51 0.91
C GLY A 197 -0.26 14.01 1.51
N TRP A 198 0.37 12.99 0.92
CA TRP A 198 1.63 12.41 1.40
C TRP A 198 2.81 13.27 0.98
N ARG A 199 3.17 14.25 1.81
CA ARG A 199 4.21 15.23 1.48
C ARG A 199 5.60 14.59 1.34
N GLY A 200 5.89 13.53 2.10
CA GLY A 200 7.10 12.70 1.98
C GLY A 200 7.11 11.70 0.81
N TYR A 201 6.33 11.96 -0.26
CA TYR A 201 6.23 11.08 -1.42
C TYR A 201 7.57 10.89 -2.12
N HIS A 202 7.82 9.65 -2.55
CA HIS A 202 8.96 9.26 -3.38
C HIS A 202 8.50 8.21 -4.38
N CYS A 203 8.96 8.28 -5.63
CA CYS A 203 8.54 7.37 -6.69
C CYS A 203 8.84 5.90 -6.35
N PHE A 204 10.06 5.63 -5.85
CA PHE A 204 10.46 4.28 -5.47
C PHE A 204 9.71 3.76 -4.23
N ILE A 205 9.45 4.61 -3.22
CA ILE A 205 8.68 4.20 -2.03
C ILE A 205 7.22 3.93 -2.43
N CYS A 206 6.68 4.71 -3.36
CA CYS A 206 5.36 4.44 -3.93
C CYS A 206 5.32 3.06 -4.60
N LYS A 207 6.37 2.68 -5.35
CA LYS A 207 6.50 1.35 -5.96
C LYS A 207 6.55 0.25 -4.89
N MET A 208 7.39 0.42 -3.86
CA MET A 208 7.47 -0.50 -2.72
C MET A 208 6.12 -0.66 -2.00
N ASN A 209 5.40 0.44 -1.74
CA ASN A 209 4.07 0.38 -1.13
C ASN A 209 3.03 -0.42 -1.96
N ARG A 210 3.19 -0.53 -3.29
CA ARG A 210 2.33 -1.41 -4.10
C ARG A 210 2.67 -2.87 -3.85
N GLU A 211 3.95 -3.21 -3.78
CA GLU A 211 4.38 -4.57 -3.44
C GLU A 211 4.01 -4.93 -2.00
N ALA A 212 4.01 -3.94 -1.10
CA ALA A 212 3.53 -4.08 0.27
C ALA A 212 2.09 -4.58 0.29
N LEU A 213 1.21 -3.97 -0.53
CA LEU A 213 -0.18 -4.39 -0.68
C LEU A 213 -0.31 -5.82 -1.22
N ARG A 214 0.53 -6.20 -2.21
CA ARG A 214 0.59 -7.59 -2.71
C ARG A 214 0.91 -8.56 -1.56
N ILE A 215 2.01 -8.31 -0.85
CA ILE A 215 2.54 -9.19 0.21
C ILE A 215 1.55 -9.28 1.36
N ILE A 216 0.95 -8.15 1.76
CA ILE A 216 -0.07 -8.09 2.81
C ILE A 216 -1.26 -8.98 2.46
N HIS A 217 -1.78 -8.92 1.23
CA HIS A 217 -2.92 -9.76 0.83
C HIS A 217 -2.55 -11.24 0.69
N GLN A 218 -1.36 -11.55 0.19
CA GLN A 218 -0.83 -12.92 0.21
C GLN A 218 -0.69 -13.46 1.64
N ALA A 219 -0.26 -12.62 2.59
CA ALA A 219 -0.16 -12.99 4.01
C ALA A 219 -1.53 -13.24 4.66
N MET A 220 -2.62 -12.66 4.13
CA MET A 220 -4.01 -12.99 4.52
C MET A 220 -4.51 -14.32 3.93
N GLY A 221 -3.70 -14.99 3.11
CA GLY A 221 -4.09 -16.21 2.39
C GLY A 221 -4.88 -15.94 1.10
N GLU A 222 -4.91 -14.70 0.62
CA GLU A 222 -5.56 -14.37 -0.65
C GLU A 222 -4.61 -14.66 -1.82
N GLU A 223 -5.12 -15.25 -2.90
CA GLU A 223 -4.38 -15.39 -4.15
C GLU A 223 -4.45 -14.07 -4.94
N VAL A 224 -3.31 -13.39 -5.13
CA VAL A 224 -3.23 -12.10 -5.81
C VAL A 224 -2.96 -12.30 -7.31
N LEU A 225 -3.94 -11.93 -8.15
CA LEU A 225 -3.88 -12.01 -9.61
C LEU A 225 -3.11 -10.85 -10.25
N GLY A 226 -2.98 -9.73 -9.55
CA GLY A 226 -2.28 -8.56 -10.07
C GLY A 226 -2.37 -7.36 -9.14
N VAL A 227 -1.40 -6.45 -9.32
CA VAL A 227 -1.37 -5.15 -8.65
C VAL A 227 -1.16 -4.09 -9.73
N ASP A 228 -2.16 -3.26 -9.92
CA ASP A 228 -2.22 -2.27 -10.98
C ASP A 228 -2.21 -0.86 -10.36
N ALA A 229 -1.45 0.06 -10.96
CA ALA A 229 -1.53 1.47 -10.58
C ALA A 229 -2.72 2.14 -11.27
N GLY A 230 -3.51 2.89 -10.52
CA GLY A 230 -4.52 3.83 -11.03
C GLY A 230 -3.90 5.22 -11.20
N ASP A 231 -4.44 6.21 -10.48
CA ASP A 231 -3.84 7.55 -10.41
C ASP A 231 -2.42 7.49 -9.83
N CYS A 232 -1.51 8.30 -10.37
CA CYS A 232 -0.12 8.32 -9.93
C CYS A 232 0.43 9.75 -9.83
N ARG A 233 1.00 10.09 -8.68
CA ARG A 233 1.64 11.41 -8.48
C ARG A 233 2.84 11.63 -9.38
N ALA A 234 3.60 10.59 -9.73
CA ALA A 234 4.67 10.70 -10.73
C ALA A 234 4.14 11.09 -12.12
N ALA A 235 2.87 10.83 -12.41
CA ALA A 235 2.19 11.25 -13.63
C ALA A 235 1.40 12.57 -13.46
N GLY A 236 1.60 13.30 -12.36
CA GLY A 236 0.96 14.59 -12.10
C GLY A 236 -0.40 14.53 -11.39
N ALA A 237 -0.86 13.35 -10.98
CA ALA A 237 -2.08 13.24 -10.17
C ALA A 237 -1.87 13.80 -8.74
N LEU A 238 -2.97 14.10 -8.04
CA LEU A 238 -2.93 14.58 -6.64
C LEU A 238 -2.79 13.45 -5.61
N SER A 239 -3.02 12.21 -6.04
CA SER A 239 -2.95 11.01 -5.20
C SER A 239 -2.33 9.83 -5.95
N CYS A 240 -1.89 8.83 -5.20
CA CYS A 240 -1.54 7.52 -5.74
C CYS A 240 -2.68 6.54 -5.45
N VAL A 241 -3.18 5.84 -6.47
CA VAL A 241 -4.17 4.78 -6.32
C VAL A 241 -3.55 3.45 -6.75
N THR A 242 -3.74 2.42 -5.95
CA THR A 242 -3.31 1.05 -6.25
C THR A 242 -4.51 0.13 -6.18
N HIS A 243 -4.63 -0.79 -7.14
CA HIS A 243 -5.67 -1.81 -7.21
C HIS A 243 -5.03 -3.19 -7.11
N VAL A 244 -5.47 -3.99 -6.15
CA VAL A 244 -5.07 -5.39 -5.98
C VAL A 244 -6.24 -6.27 -6.40
N ARG A 245 -6.03 -7.10 -7.42
CA ARG A 245 -7.03 -8.06 -7.90
C ARG A 245 -6.79 -9.41 -7.25
N LEU A 246 -7.83 -9.97 -6.63
CA LEU A 246 -7.78 -11.25 -5.92
C LEU A 246 -8.51 -12.34 -6.71
N ALA A 247 -8.07 -13.58 -6.59
CA ALA A 247 -8.77 -14.72 -7.16
C ALA A 247 -10.12 -14.95 -6.46
N PRO A 248 -11.08 -15.65 -7.09
CA PRO A 248 -12.27 -16.13 -6.39
C PRO A 248 -11.88 -17.04 -5.20
N ARG A 249 -12.64 -17.00 -4.10
CA ARG A 249 -12.45 -17.95 -3.00
C ARG A 249 -12.88 -19.35 -3.47
N ARG A 250 -12.04 -20.35 -3.18
CA ARG A 250 -12.36 -21.77 -3.39
C ARG A 250 -13.30 -22.27 -2.31
#